data_AF-A0A8S3BSS5-F1
#
_entry.id   AF-A0A8S3BSS5-F1
#
_cell.length_a   1.000
_cell.length_b   1.000
_cell.length_c   1.000
_cell.angle_alpha   90.00
_cell.angle_beta   90.00
_cell.angle_gamma   90.00
#
_symmetry.space_group_name_H-M   'P 1'
#
loop_
_entity.id
_entity.type
_entity.pdbx_description
1 polymer ?
#
loop_
_entity_poly.entity_id
_entity_poly.type
_entity_poly.pdbx_seq_one_letter_code
_entity_poly.pdbx_strand_id
1 'polypeptide(L)' 'MINLGDGCQPSEIRCTNGDRGRKCVQKFWMCDGDRDCDDGSDEDQRYC' A
#
# COMPACT_ATOMS: atom_id res chain seq x y z
N MET A 1 14.95 -22.01 -5.53
CA MET A 1 14.77 -20.56 -5.79
C MET A 1 13.50 -20.13 -5.10
N ILE A 2 13.57 -19.83 -3.80
CA ILE A 2 12.45 -19.25 -3.06
C ILE A 2 12.53 -17.74 -3.28
N ASN A 3 11.61 -17.20 -4.08
CA ASN A 3 11.47 -15.75 -4.25
C ASN A 3 11.02 -15.17 -2.90
N LEU A 4 11.97 -14.56 -2.18
CA LEU A 4 11.70 -13.68 -1.03
C LEU A 4 10.88 -12.49 -1.56
N GLY A 5 9.58 -12.51 -1.31
CA GLY A 5 8.66 -11.46 -1.73
C GLY A 5 7.47 -11.39 -0.77
N ASP A 6 7.79 -11.29 0.52
CA ASP A 6 6.81 -10.94 1.56
C ASP A 6 6.33 -9.51 1.30
N GLY A 7 5.03 -9.33 1.04
CA GLY A 7 4.38 -8.02 1.17
C GLY A 7 3.94 -7.38 -0.15
N CYS A 8 4.82 -6.65 -0.84
CA CYS A 8 4.53 -5.83 -2.02
C CYS A 8 5.78 -5.69 -2.91
N GLN A 9 5.66 -5.22 -4.16
CA GLN A 9 6.81 -4.86 -4.99
C GLN A 9 7.61 -3.69 -4.38
N PRO A 10 8.90 -3.51 -4.74
CA PRO A 10 9.71 -2.39 -4.24
C PRO A 10 9.14 -1.00 -4.56
N SER A 11 8.35 -0.87 -5.62
CA SER A 11 7.67 0.36 -6.03
C SER A 11 6.29 0.54 -5.39
N GLU A 12 5.84 -0.44 -4.60
CA GLU A 12 4.54 -0.45 -3.97
C GLU A 12 4.66 -0.20 -2.47
N ILE A 13 3.58 0.29 -1.87
CA ILE A 13 3.37 0.40 -0.43
C ILE A 13 2.25 -0.53 0.01
N ARG A 14 2.29 -0.94 1.27
CA ARG A 14 1.28 -1.79 1.89
C ARG A 14 0.27 -0.93 2.63
N CYS A 15 -1.02 -1.13 2.36
CA CYS A 15 -2.09 -0.50 3.13
C CYS A 15 -2.07 -0.98 4.60
N THR A 16 -2.46 -0.14 5.55
CA THR A 16 -2.21 -0.36 7.00
C THR A 16 -2.91 -1.60 7.55
N ASN A 17 -4.07 -2.01 7.01
CA ASN A 17 -4.79 -3.23 7.41
C ASN A 17 -4.49 -4.46 6.54
N GLY A 18 -3.38 -4.47 5.80
CA GLY A 18 -3.03 -5.52 4.83
C GLY A 18 -2.68 -6.91 5.38
N ASP A 19 -3.02 -7.26 6.63
CA ASP A 19 -2.64 -8.53 7.29
C ASP A 19 -3.49 -9.75 6.88
N ARG A 20 -4.57 -9.59 6.11
CA ARG A 20 -5.37 -10.74 5.61
C ARG A 20 -5.69 -10.72 4.11
N GLY A 21 -5.20 -9.74 3.38
CA GLY A 21 -5.33 -9.65 1.93
C GLY A 21 -4.39 -8.55 1.45
N ARG A 22 -3.45 -8.90 0.58
CA ARG A 22 -2.47 -7.96 0.03
C ARG A 22 -3.19 -6.93 -0.84
N LYS A 23 -3.44 -5.73 -0.31
CA LYS A 23 -3.65 -4.54 -1.14
C LYS A 23 -2.36 -3.72 -1.09
N CYS A 24 -1.62 -3.79 -2.18
CA CYS A 24 -0.43 -3.00 -2.44
C CYS A 24 -0.82 -1.94 -3.46
N VAL A 25 -0.45 -0.69 -3.19
CA VAL A 25 -0.69 0.43 -4.10
C VAL A 25 0.65 1.01 -4.49
N GLN A 26 0.73 1.66 -5.66
CA GLN A 26 1.99 2.25 -6.09
C GLN A 26 2.41 3.39 -5.16
N LYS A 27 3.71 3.56 -4.94
CA LYS A 27 4.24 4.67 -4.12
C LYS A 27 3.78 6.05 -4.57
N PHE A 28 3.47 6.22 -5.85
CA PHE A 28 3.02 7.50 -6.41
C PHE A 28 1.53 7.77 -6.20
N TRP A 29 0.77 6.77 -5.76
CA TRP A 29 -0.63 6.89 -5.32
C TRP A 29 -0.75 7.22 -3.83
N MET A 30 0.38 7.49 -3.16
CA MET A 30 0.34 7.99 -1.80
C MET A 30 0.03 9.49 -1.86
N CYS A 31 -1.05 9.91 -1.21
CA CYS A 31 -1.43 11.32 -1.07
C CYS A 31 -1.69 12.02 -2.41
N ASP A 32 -2.26 11.29 -3.36
CA ASP A 32 -2.57 11.82 -4.68
C ASP A 32 -3.99 12.42 -4.77
N GLY A 33 -4.77 12.26 -3.70
CA GLY A 33 -6.14 12.77 -3.57
C GLY A 33 -7.21 11.75 -3.94
N ASP A 34 -6.82 10.56 -4.42
CA ASP A 34 -7.70 9.44 -4.71
C ASP A 34 -7.49 8.31 -3.69
N ARG A 35 -8.57 7.62 -3.32
CA ARG A 35 -8.49 6.50 -2.37
C ARG A 35 -8.15 5.20 -3.10
N ASP A 36 -6.87 4.86 -3.16
CA ASP A 36 -6.35 3.60 -3.71
C ASP A 36 -6.27 2.47 -2.68
N CYS A 37 -6.12 2.73 -1.38
CA CYS A 37 -6.26 1.68 -0.36
C CYS A 37 -7.73 1.46 0.05
N ASP A 38 -8.13 0.20 0.33
CA ASP A 38 -9.51 -0.11 0.74
C ASP A 38 -9.87 0.51 2.09
N ASP A 39 -8.87 0.65 2.97
CA ASP A 39 -8.96 1.36 4.24
C ASP A 39 -8.62 2.85 4.11
N GLY A 40 -8.26 3.32 2.91
CA GLY A 40 -7.86 4.70 2.60
C GLY A 40 -6.60 5.15 3.32
N SER A 41 -5.73 4.22 3.72
CA SER A 41 -4.50 4.53 4.44
C SER A 41 -3.45 5.28 3.62
N ASP A 42 -3.51 5.15 2.30
CA ASP A 42 -2.72 5.90 1.33
C ASP A 42 -3.03 7.41 1.35
N GLU A 43 -4.24 7.78 1.78
CA GLU A 43 -4.72 9.17 1.88
C GLU A 43 -4.88 9.65 3.34
N ASP A 44 -4.34 8.89 4.31
CA ASP A 44 -4.39 9.31 5.71
C ASP A 44 -3.47 10.52 5.92
N GLN A 45 -4.06 11.64 6.34
CA GLN A 45 -3.38 12.91 6.61
C GLN A 45 -2.28 12.83 7.69
N ARG A 46 -2.16 11.73 8.42
CA ARG A 46 -1.04 11.48 9.34
C ARG A 46 0.19 10.92 8.64
N TYR A 47 0.00 10.34 7.46
CA TYR A 47 1.03 9.69 6.64
C TYR A 47 1.27 10.40 5.31
N CYS A 48 0.36 11.30 4.93
CA CYS A 48 0.56 12.46 4.05
C CYS A 48 1.14 13.66 4.81
#